data_AF-A0A232EPN5-F1
#
_entry.id   AF-A0A232EPN5-F1
#
_cell.length_a   1.000
_cell.length_b   1.000
_cell.length_c   1.000
_cell.angle_alpha   90.00
_cell.angle_beta   90.00
_cell.angle_gamma   90.00
#
_symmetry.space_group_name_H-M   'P 1'
#
loop_
_entity.id
_entity.type
_entity.pdbx_description
1 polymer ?
#
loop_
_entity_poly.entity_id
_entity_poly.type
_entity_poly.pdbx_seq_one_letter_code
_entity_poly.pdbx_strand_id
1 'polypeptide(L)'
;MIRRNRQKLLHIFKTKHKVYFIGLLLGITVLYNEFLAYEIQAFKWSLRKCTDCVTVLLIADPQILGYQNENYKGSAWAMWDSDRYLKKTFSRAVSRTQPDVIVFLGDLMDEGHIANAEDFEKYKRRLAHIFDTPDHIMKIYLPGDNDIGGEEDMVSSHIHERFNYAYTQSDTLVYSTATFFKVNRLTKTIPAAPKEAFLNDYAERNTTNVVLSHMPLLFMPGTFVQNVLKELSPQIIFTAHEHKAMHMSLDTATDQLSEIWILPPHKTPLYQLRLDMGDIHEIQIPTCSYRMGTPNMGYGLAYIDTQEKTLDFTILWLPERFYQIWLYLYVLVVCLFRNCIKLEPREFRLAPESQLDVNMKICQLVKTWKHLDLDKFIISVKIFKC
;
A
#
# COMPACT_ATOMS: atom_id res chain seq x y z
N MET A 1 18.12 60.50 -15.16
CA MET A 1 18.62 59.20 -15.69
C MET A 1 19.04 58.23 -14.57
N ILE A 2 19.81 58.66 -13.56
CA ILE A 2 20.36 57.82 -12.46
C ILE A 2 19.29 57.16 -11.56
N ARG A 3 18.21 57.86 -11.16
CA ARG A 3 17.10 57.28 -10.36
C ARG A 3 16.36 56.14 -11.08
N ARG A 4 16.17 56.27 -12.41
CA ARG A 4 15.51 55.27 -13.26
C ARG A 4 16.37 54.00 -13.38
N ASN A 5 17.69 54.14 -13.45
CA ASN A 5 18.62 53.01 -13.46
C ASN A 5 18.71 52.31 -12.09
N ARG A 6 18.69 53.06 -10.97
CA ARG A 6 18.61 52.45 -9.62
C ARG A 6 17.31 51.68 -9.39
N GLN A 7 16.17 52.19 -9.82
CA GLN A 7 14.89 51.48 -9.73
C GLN A 7 14.85 50.22 -10.60
N LYS A 8 15.40 50.26 -11.82
CA LYS A 8 15.54 49.05 -12.67
C LYS A 8 16.46 48.00 -12.03
N LEU A 9 17.60 48.40 -11.47
CA LEU A 9 18.52 47.51 -10.76
C LEU A 9 17.87 46.88 -9.52
N LEU A 10 17.18 47.67 -8.69
CA LEU A 10 16.43 47.17 -7.53
C LEU A 10 15.30 46.23 -7.93
N HIS A 11 14.63 46.49 -9.04
CA HIS A 11 13.58 45.61 -9.57
C HIS A 11 14.18 44.28 -10.04
N ILE A 12 15.26 44.29 -10.82
CA ILE A 12 15.98 43.09 -11.26
C ILE A 12 16.48 42.27 -10.07
N PHE A 13 17.07 42.93 -9.07
CA PHE A 13 17.54 42.28 -7.84
C PHE A 13 16.40 41.60 -7.07
N LYS A 14 15.28 42.32 -6.85
CA LYS A 14 14.09 41.77 -6.18
C LYS A 14 13.45 40.61 -6.96
N THR A 15 13.49 40.64 -8.30
CA THR A 15 12.97 39.56 -9.15
C THR A 15 13.88 38.33 -9.10
N LYS A 16 15.21 38.51 -9.15
CA LYS A 16 16.16 37.39 -8.98
C LYS A 16 15.99 36.69 -7.64
N HIS A 17 15.93 37.43 -6.52
CA HIS A 17 15.70 36.84 -5.20
C HIS A 17 14.37 36.08 -5.07
N LYS A 18 13.31 36.54 -5.75
CA LYS A 18 12.03 35.83 -5.79
C LYS A 18 12.14 34.49 -6.51
N VAL A 19 12.81 34.45 -7.65
CA VAL A 19 13.02 33.21 -8.42
C VAL A 19 13.85 32.23 -7.60
N TYR A 20 14.93 32.68 -6.96
CA TYR A 20 15.73 31.85 -6.06
C TYR A 20 14.91 31.30 -4.89
N PHE A 21 14.06 32.12 -4.26
CA PHE A 21 13.20 31.65 -3.18
C PHE A 21 12.20 30.59 -3.63
N ILE A 22 11.52 30.80 -4.77
CA ILE A 22 10.56 29.83 -5.31
C ILE A 22 11.28 28.52 -5.68
N GLY A 23 12.44 28.63 -6.34
CA GLY A 23 13.27 27.48 -6.69
C GLY A 23 13.73 26.71 -5.45
N LEU A 24 14.16 27.41 -4.40
CA LEU A 24 14.54 26.79 -3.12
C LEU A 24 13.37 26.09 -2.45
N LEU A 25 12.20 26.73 -2.39
CA LEU A 25 11.00 26.16 -1.78
C LEU A 25 10.57 24.89 -2.53
N LEU A 26 10.46 24.95 -3.86
CA LEU A 26 10.14 23.77 -4.68
C LEU A 26 11.19 22.67 -4.54
N GLY A 27 12.48 23.04 -4.52
CA GLY A 27 13.59 22.11 -4.32
C GLY A 27 13.51 21.38 -2.99
N ILE A 28 13.23 22.09 -1.89
CA ILE A 28 13.05 21.49 -0.56
C ILE A 28 11.83 20.57 -0.54
N THR A 29 10.71 20.99 -1.13
CA THR A 29 9.49 20.17 -1.19
C THR A 29 9.74 18.87 -1.95
N VAL A 30 10.38 18.93 -3.11
CA VAL A 30 10.74 17.73 -3.89
C VAL A 30 11.72 16.85 -3.11
N LEU A 31 12.75 17.44 -2.49
CA LEU A 31 13.72 16.68 -1.68
C LEU A 31 13.03 15.93 -0.53
N TYR A 32 12.11 16.60 0.17
CA TYR A 32 11.35 15.98 1.26
C TYR A 32 10.42 14.88 0.75
N ASN A 33 9.52 15.22 -0.18
CA ASN A 33 8.48 14.31 -0.66
C ASN A 33 9.01 13.13 -1.45
N GLU A 34 10.10 13.30 -2.21
CA GLU A 34 10.60 12.24 -3.09
C GLU A 34 11.74 11.42 -2.50
N PHE A 35 12.37 11.88 -1.42
CA PHE A 35 13.54 11.22 -0.84
C PHE A 35 13.46 11.12 0.69
N LEU A 36 13.47 12.25 1.41
CA LEU A 36 13.65 12.23 2.87
C LEU A 36 12.52 11.51 3.60
N ALA A 37 11.27 11.72 3.19
CA ALA A 37 10.12 11.10 3.85
C ALA A 37 10.22 9.56 3.85
N TYR A 38 10.66 8.98 2.74
CA TYR A 38 10.86 7.52 2.62
C TYR A 38 11.99 7.02 3.51
N GLU A 39 13.13 7.72 3.56
CA GLU A 39 14.26 7.33 4.41
C GLU A 39 13.91 7.47 5.89
N ILE A 40 13.33 8.62 6.29
CA ILE A 40 12.90 8.87 7.67
C ILE A 40 11.97 7.74 8.14
N GLN A 41 11.03 7.34 7.29
CA GLN A 41 10.11 6.28 7.64
C GLN A 41 10.80 4.92 7.73
N ALA A 42 11.68 4.60 6.78
CA ALA A 42 12.46 3.35 6.81
C ALA A 42 13.39 3.25 8.03
N PHE A 43 13.90 4.37 8.56
CA PHE A 43 14.70 4.40 9.79
C PHE A 43 13.89 4.23 11.08
N LYS A 44 12.56 4.39 11.03
CA LYS A 44 11.68 4.13 12.19
C LYS A 44 11.31 2.66 12.34
N TRP A 45 11.55 1.82 11.34
CA TRP A 45 11.18 0.41 11.40
C TRP A 45 12.01 -0.32 12.45
N SER A 46 11.34 -1.04 13.35
CA SER A 46 12.02 -1.92 14.30
C SER A 46 12.35 -3.23 13.60
N LEU A 47 13.64 -3.55 13.51
CA LEU A 47 14.13 -4.75 12.86
C LEU A 47 14.84 -5.62 13.90
N ARG A 48 14.65 -6.93 13.81
CA ARG A 48 15.36 -7.92 14.61
C ARG A 48 16.44 -8.55 13.75
N LYS A 49 17.64 -8.71 14.30
CA LYS A 49 18.62 -9.63 13.71
C LYS A 49 18.28 -11.02 14.22
N CYS A 50 18.06 -11.93 13.30
CA CYS A 50 17.67 -13.28 13.61
C CYS A 50 18.36 -14.20 12.60
N THR A 51 19.21 -15.08 13.09
CA THR A 51 20.09 -15.94 12.27
C THR A 51 19.45 -17.28 11.93
N ASP A 52 18.57 -17.76 12.80
CA ASP A 52 18.01 -19.11 12.74
C ASP A 52 16.47 -19.09 12.61
N CYS A 53 15.92 -18.01 12.06
CA CYS A 53 14.50 -17.89 11.74
C CYS A 53 14.26 -17.60 10.27
N VAL A 54 13.02 -17.81 9.84
CA VAL A 54 12.56 -17.42 8.50
C VAL A 54 12.03 -16.00 8.55
N THR A 55 12.65 -15.09 7.80
CA THR A 55 12.21 -13.70 7.66
C THR A 55 11.21 -13.60 6.51
N VAL A 56 9.97 -13.27 6.83
CA VAL A 56 8.86 -13.18 5.88
C VAL A 56 8.40 -11.73 5.74
N LEU A 57 8.46 -11.20 4.52
CA LEU A 57 7.89 -9.90 4.18
C LEU A 57 6.52 -10.10 3.52
N LEU A 58 5.49 -9.44 4.03
CA LEU A 58 4.09 -9.62 3.64
C LEU A 58 3.58 -8.36 2.93
N ILE A 59 3.13 -8.53 1.70
CA ILE A 59 2.67 -7.48 0.81
C ILE A 59 1.16 -7.71 0.61
N ALA A 60 0.35 -6.79 1.10
CA ALA A 60 -1.10 -6.84 0.97
C ALA A 60 -1.59 -5.71 0.05
N ASP A 61 -2.56 -6.05 -0.78
CA ASP A 61 -3.34 -5.16 -1.64
C ASP A 61 -2.50 -4.09 -2.40
N PRO A 62 -1.47 -4.48 -3.19
CA PRO A 62 -0.80 -3.52 -4.07
C PRO A 62 -1.75 -2.77 -4.99
N GLN A 63 -2.76 -3.48 -5.49
CA GLN A 63 -3.81 -3.04 -6.40
C GLN A 63 -3.28 -2.03 -7.42
N ILE A 64 -2.32 -2.48 -8.24
CA ILE A 64 -1.76 -1.60 -9.26
C ILE A 64 -2.90 -1.14 -10.18
N LEU A 65 -2.95 0.17 -10.42
CA LEU A 65 -4.01 0.81 -11.17
C LEU A 65 -4.11 0.26 -12.59
N GLY A 66 -5.33 -0.04 -13.03
CA GLY A 66 -5.59 -0.56 -14.37
C GLY A 66 -5.74 0.53 -15.45
N TYR A 67 -6.26 0.14 -16.61
CA TYR A 67 -6.47 1.02 -17.77
C TYR A 67 -7.96 1.21 -18.09
N GLN A 68 -8.84 0.31 -17.63
CA GLN A 68 -10.24 0.28 -18.04
C GLN A 68 -11.11 1.23 -17.20
N ASN A 69 -11.01 1.11 -15.87
CA ASN A 69 -11.71 1.94 -14.90
C ASN A 69 -11.00 3.28 -14.70
N GLU A 70 -9.68 3.31 -14.84
CA GLU A 70 -8.82 4.50 -14.73
C GLU A 70 -8.77 5.33 -16.04
N ASN A 71 -9.94 5.71 -16.55
CA ASN A 71 -10.09 6.35 -17.87
C ASN A 71 -10.29 7.88 -17.82
N TYR A 72 -9.92 8.54 -16.72
CA TYR A 72 -10.05 9.98 -16.55
C TYR A 72 -8.79 10.78 -16.95
N LYS A 73 -8.95 12.09 -17.17
CA LYS A 73 -7.83 12.99 -17.48
C LYS A 73 -6.83 13.02 -16.32
N GLY A 74 -5.65 12.49 -16.56
CA GLY A 74 -4.57 12.43 -15.56
C GLY A 74 -4.37 11.05 -14.93
N SER A 75 -5.13 10.03 -15.30
CA SER A 75 -4.92 8.66 -14.81
C SER A 75 -3.50 8.15 -15.08
N ALA A 76 -2.89 8.52 -16.20
CA ALA A 76 -1.48 8.22 -16.48
C ALA A 76 -0.51 8.74 -15.40
N TRP A 77 -0.80 9.92 -14.82
CA TRP A 77 -0.02 10.46 -13.70
C TRP A 77 -0.29 9.72 -12.40
N ALA A 78 -1.55 9.35 -12.14
CA ALA A 78 -1.91 8.56 -10.97
C ALA A 78 -1.24 7.17 -10.99
N MET A 79 -1.29 6.48 -12.14
CA MET A 79 -0.57 5.23 -12.38
C MET A 79 0.93 5.38 -12.15
N TRP A 80 1.55 6.39 -12.78
CA TRP A 80 2.97 6.65 -12.62
C TRP A 80 3.36 6.94 -11.16
N ASP A 81 2.56 7.71 -10.44
CA ASP A 81 2.82 8.07 -9.04
C ASP A 81 2.69 6.83 -8.14
N SER A 82 1.63 6.04 -8.34
CA SER A 82 1.34 4.83 -7.56
C SER A 82 2.43 3.77 -7.76
N ASP A 83 2.77 3.46 -9.02
CA ASP A 83 3.82 2.50 -9.37
C ASP A 83 5.18 2.93 -8.77
N ARG A 84 5.51 4.23 -8.84
CA ARG A 84 6.74 4.80 -8.27
C ARG A 84 6.74 4.73 -6.74
N TYR A 85 5.62 5.04 -6.11
CA TYR A 85 5.46 4.99 -4.66
C TYR A 85 5.71 3.56 -4.16
N LEU A 86 4.99 2.58 -4.72
CA LEU A 86 5.13 1.16 -4.39
C LEU A 86 6.56 0.68 -4.59
N LYS A 87 7.18 1.01 -5.74
CA LYS A 87 8.57 0.61 -6.03
C LYS A 87 9.56 1.19 -5.03
N LYS A 88 9.39 2.45 -4.62
CA LYS A 88 10.28 3.11 -3.66
C LYS A 88 10.14 2.54 -2.25
N THR A 89 8.92 2.26 -1.80
CA THR A 89 8.68 1.72 -0.46
C THR A 89 9.11 0.26 -0.40
N PHE A 90 8.78 -0.53 -1.41
CA PHE A 90 9.12 -1.95 -1.48
C PHE A 90 10.63 -2.19 -1.53
N SER A 91 11.36 -1.50 -2.43
CA SER A 91 12.83 -1.65 -2.53
C SER A 91 13.55 -1.32 -1.21
N ARG A 92 13.01 -0.36 -0.43
CA ARG A 92 13.50 -0.07 0.92
C ARG A 92 13.16 -1.17 1.91
N ALA A 93 11.95 -1.70 1.88
CA ALA A 93 11.58 -2.83 2.73
C ALA A 93 12.53 -4.01 2.48
N VAL A 94 12.65 -4.47 1.23
CA VAL A 94 13.53 -5.59 0.84
C VAL A 94 14.99 -5.34 1.24
N SER A 95 15.55 -4.14 0.94
CA SER A 95 16.95 -3.86 1.27
C SER A 95 17.24 -3.79 2.77
N ARG A 96 16.28 -3.36 3.58
CA ARG A 96 16.43 -3.22 5.04
C ARG A 96 16.15 -4.52 5.78
N THR A 97 15.18 -5.30 5.32
CA THR A 97 14.75 -6.53 6.01
C THR A 97 15.46 -7.77 5.51
N GLN A 98 15.96 -7.77 4.27
CA GLN A 98 16.60 -8.92 3.61
C GLN A 98 15.79 -10.22 3.80
N PRO A 99 14.53 -10.25 3.32
CA PRO A 99 13.62 -11.35 3.62
C PRO A 99 14.03 -12.62 2.87
N ASP A 100 13.78 -13.76 3.49
CA ASP A 100 13.92 -15.09 2.89
C ASP A 100 12.72 -15.40 1.98
N VAL A 101 11.53 -14.97 2.41
CA VAL A 101 10.25 -15.20 1.76
C VAL A 101 9.50 -13.88 1.62
N ILE A 102 8.94 -13.63 0.43
CA ILE A 102 8.01 -12.53 0.18
C ILE A 102 6.66 -13.13 -0.20
N VAL A 103 5.62 -12.78 0.55
CA VAL A 103 4.26 -13.23 0.31
C VAL A 103 3.42 -12.06 -0.20
N PHE A 104 2.80 -12.22 -1.35
CA PHE A 104 1.78 -11.32 -1.88
C PHE A 104 0.40 -11.90 -1.56
N LEU A 105 -0.30 -11.26 -0.63
CA LEU A 105 -1.55 -11.72 -0.01
C LEU A 105 -2.80 -11.40 -0.84
N GLY A 106 -2.69 -11.30 -2.17
CA GLY A 106 -3.81 -10.97 -3.04
C GLY A 106 -3.95 -9.50 -3.35
N ASP A 107 -4.94 -9.23 -4.20
CA ASP A 107 -5.26 -7.91 -4.75
C ASP A 107 -4.04 -7.26 -5.39
N LEU A 108 -3.37 -8.02 -6.25
CA LEU A 108 -2.17 -7.58 -6.95
C LEU A 108 -2.52 -6.47 -7.94
N MET A 109 -3.63 -6.65 -8.65
CA MET A 109 -4.15 -5.76 -9.68
C MET A 109 -5.53 -5.27 -9.26
N ASP A 110 -5.81 -4.00 -9.53
CA ASP A 110 -7.16 -3.45 -9.35
C ASP A 110 -8.18 -4.11 -10.29
N GLU A 111 -7.80 -4.26 -11.55
CA GLU A 111 -8.71 -4.72 -12.61
C GLU A 111 -8.40 -6.15 -13.05
N GLY A 112 -7.76 -6.96 -12.20
CA GLY A 112 -7.28 -8.30 -12.59
C GLY A 112 -8.40 -9.21 -13.08
N HIS A 113 -9.58 -9.12 -12.48
CA HIS A 113 -10.75 -9.92 -12.83
C HIS A 113 -11.40 -9.49 -14.17
N ILE A 114 -11.49 -8.18 -14.46
CA ILE A 114 -12.07 -7.67 -15.71
C ILE A 114 -11.07 -7.53 -16.87
N ALA A 115 -9.77 -7.69 -16.60
CA ALA A 115 -8.74 -7.55 -17.62
C ALA A 115 -8.94 -8.52 -18.79
N ASN A 116 -8.76 -8.04 -20.02
CA ASN A 116 -8.52 -8.94 -21.16
C ASN A 116 -7.08 -9.50 -21.09
N ALA A 117 -6.75 -10.48 -21.94
CA ALA A 117 -5.44 -11.13 -21.91
C ALA A 117 -4.25 -10.17 -22.12
N GLU A 118 -4.42 -9.14 -22.97
CA GLU A 118 -3.38 -8.17 -23.27
C GLU A 118 -3.11 -7.24 -22.07
N ASP A 119 -4.17 -6.70 -21.47
CA ASP A 119 -4.07 -5.80 -20.34
C ASP A 119 -3.59 -6.55 -19.08
N PHE A 120 -4.05 -7.77 -18.86
CA PHE A 120 -3.57 -8.61 -17.76
C PHE A 120 -2.04 -8.84 -17.87
N GLU A 121 -1.54 -9.11 -19.08
CA GLU A 121 -0.11 -9.29 -19.31
C GLU A 121 0.67 -7.98 -19.09
N LYS A 122 0.11 -6.82 -19.47
CA LYS A 122 0.71 -5.51 -19.15
C LYS A 122 0.76 -5.27 -17.63
N TYR A 123 -0.32 -5.57 -16.92
CA TYR A 123 -0.39 -5.44 -15.46
C TYR A 123 0.63 -6.36 -14.79
N LYS A 124 0.71 -7.62 -15.21
CA LYS A 124 1.70 -8.59 -14.72
C LYS A 124 3.14 -8.07 -14.88
N ARG A 125 3.50 -7.53 -16.05
CA ARG A 125 4.84 -6.95 -16.28
C ARG A 125 5.10 -5.71 -15.42
N ARG A 126 4.10 -4.84 -15.26
CA ARG A 126 4.20 -3.67 -14.36
C ARG A 126 4.42 -4.11 -12.92
N LEU A 127 3.62 -5.06 -12.43
CA LEU A 127 3.75 -5.63 -11.09
C LEU A 127 5.16 -6.20 -10.87
N ALA A 128 5.65 -7.03 -11.79
CA ALA A 128 6.99 -7.60 -11.72
C ALA A 128 8.09 -6.52 -11.71
N HIS A 129 7.90 -5.42 -12.43
CA HIS A 129 8.86 -4.30 -12.43
C HIS A 129 8.85 -3.47 -11.14
N ILE A 130 7.67 -3.31 -10.52
CA ILE A 130 7.50 -2.60 -9.24
C ILE A 130 8.13 -3.41 -8.10
N PHE A 131 7.84 -4.71 -8.08
CA PHE A 131 8.23 -5.65 -7.03
C PHE A 131 9.44 -6.52 -7.43
N ASP A 132 10.39 -5.92 -8.13
CA ASP A 132 11.62 -6.58 -8.56
C ASP A 132 12.50 -6.98 -7.36
N THR A 133 13.00 -8.22 -7.39
CA THR A 133 13.65 -8.87 -6.25
C THR A 133 14.72 -9.85 -6.72
N PRO A 134 15.79 -10.07 -5.93
CA PRO A 134 16.77 -11.12 -6.21
C PRO A 134 16.13 -12.52 -6.32
N ASP A 135 16.65 -13.34 -7.23
CA ASP A 135 16.11 -14.68 -7.51
C ASP A 135 16.18 -15.67 -6.34
N HIS A 136 17.05 -15.43 -5.36
CA HIS A 136 17.18 -16.31 -4.18
C HIS A 136 16.03 -16.16 -3.18
N ILE A 137 15.23 -15.08 -3.27
CA ILE A 137 14.10 -14.84 -2.37
C ILE A 137 12.89 -15.62 -2.88
N MET A 138 12.33 -16.49 -2.03
CA MET A 138 11.10 -17.21 -2.37
C MET A 138 9.94 -16.22 -2.45
N LYS A 139 9.19 -16.24 -3.56
CA LYS A 139 7.97 -15.44 -3.72
C LYS A 139 6.74 -16.34 -3.63
N ILE A 140 5.69 -15.91 -2.96
CA ILE A 140 4.41 -16.63 -2.86
C ILE A 140 3.31 -15.68 -3.29
N TYR A 141 2.52 -16.04 -4.30
CA TYR A 141 1.40 -15.25 -4.79
C TYR A 141 0.07 -15.90 -4.45
N LEU A 142 -0.84 -15.12 -3.87
CA LEU A 142 -2.26 -15.46 -3.70
C LEU A 142 -3.09 -14.48 -4.54
N PRO A 143 -4.25 -14.90 -5.05
CA PRO A 143 -5.23 -13.98 -5.63
C PRO A 143 -6.10 -13.35 -4.53
N GLY A 144 -6.49 -12.09 -4.73
CA GLY A 144 -7.61 -11.45 -4.03
C GLY A 144 -8.83 -11.29 -4.92
N ASP A 145 -9.89 -10.68 -4.42
CA ASP A 145 -11.14 -10.51 -5.16
C ASP A 145 -10.99 -9.57 -6.36
N ASN A 146 -10.10 -8.57 -6.31
CA ASN A 146 -9.82 -7.73 -7.48
C ASN A 146 -9.04 -8.47 -8.57
N ASP A 147 -8.33 -9.55 -8.22
CA ASP A 147 -7.60 -10.39 -9.18
C ASP A 147 -8.49 -11.41 -9.88
N ILE A 148 -9.45 -12.03 -9.17
CA ILE A 148 -10.23 -13.16 -9.68
C ILE A 148 -11.76 -13.02 -9.59
N GLY A 149 -12.26 -11.92 -9.05
CA GLY A 149 -13.67 -11.72 -8.67
C GLY A 149 -13.98 -12.40 -7.34
N GLY A 150 -15.26 -12.45 -6.94
CA GLY A 150 -15.69 -13.15 -5.72
C GLY A 150 -16.30 -12.27 -4.63
N GLU A 151 -16.22 -10.93 -4.76
CA GLU A 151 -16.82 -10.00 -3.79
C GLU A 151 -18.34 -9.88 -3.99
N GLU A 152 -18.78 -9.46 -5.18
CA GLU A 152 -20.22 -9.35 -5.53
C GLU A 152 -20.72 -10.48 -6.46
N ASP A 153 -19.81 -11.13 -7.19
CA ASP A 153 -20.10 -12.16 -8.20
C ASP A 153 -19.37 -13.47 -7.90
N MET A 154 -19.84 -14.60 -8.45
CA MET A 154 -19.09 -15.86 -8.36
C MET A 154 -17.76 -15.77 -9.11
N VAL A 155 -16.69 -16.36 -8.54
CA VAL A 155 -15.40 -16.49 -9.22
C VAL A 155 -15.56 -17.32 -10.50
N SER A 156 -15.28 -16.71 -11.65
CA SER A 156 -15.25 -17.42 -12.94
C SER A 156 -14.05 -18.36 -13.00
N SER A 157 -14.29 -19.63 -13.40
CA SER A 157 -13.22 -20.62 -13.53
C SER A 157 -12.11 -20.16 -14.47
N HIS A 158 -12.46 -19.51 -15.58
CA HIS A 158 -11.50 -19.01 -16.55
C HIS A 158 -10.57 -17.93 -15.97
N ILE A 159 -11.11 -17.02 -15.15
CA ILE A 159 -10.32 -15.94 -14.53
C ILE A 159 -9.39 -16.53 -13.48
N HIS A 160 -9.89 -17.46 -12.65
CA HIS A 160 -9.08 -18.16 -11.67
C HIS A 160 -7.94 -18.97 -12.31
N GLU A 161 -8.23 -19.72 -13.39
CA GLU A 161 -7.23 -20.46 -14.16
C GLU A 161 -6.18 -19.54 -14.78
N ARG A 162 -6.59 -18.37 -15.32
CA ARG A 162 -5.66 -17.37 -15.84
C ARG A 162 -4.68 -16.88 -14.77
N PHE A 163 -5.17 -16.60 -13.56
CA PHE A 163 -4.31 -16.20 -12.45
C PHE A 163 -3.30 -17.30 -12.09
N ASN A 164 -3.78 -18.55 -11.94
CA ASN A 164 -2.94 -19.69 -11.59
C ASN A 164 -1.91 -20.01 -12.69
N TYR A 165 -2.26 -19.81 -13.96
CA TYR A 165 -1.31 -19.91 -15.07
C TYR A 165 -0.28 -18.77 -15.05
N ALA A 166 -0.68 -17.56 -14.70
CA ALA A 166 0.23 -16.41 -14.66
C ALA A 166 1.24 -16.49 -13.50
N TYR A 167 0.81 -17.01 -12.34
CA TYR A 167 1.59 -17.15 -11.12
C TYR A 167 1.71 -18.62 -10.70
N THR A 168 2.07 -19.48 -11.65
CA THR A 168 2.14 -20.93 -11.43
C THR A 168 3.11 -21.30 -10.31
N GLN A 169 2.55 -21.86 -9.25
CA GLN A 169 3.24 -22.27 -8.03
C GLN A 169 2.46 -23.39 -7.35
N SER A 170 3.12 -24.18 -6.50
CA SER A 170 2.43 -25.11 -5.61
C SER A 170 1.55 -24.35 -4.60
N ASP A 171 0.42 -24.92 -4.20
CA ASP A 171 -0.41 -24.38 -3.13
C ASP A 171 0.15 -24.67 -1.72
N THR A 172 1.13 -25.57 -1.64
CA THR A 172 1.94 -25.81 -0.43
C THR A 172 3.41 -25.57 -0.76
N LEU A 173 4.04 -24.63 -0.06
CA LEU A 173 5.45 -24.30 -0.22
C LEU A 173 6.19 -24.51 1.09
N VAL A 174 7.42 -25.01 1.02
CA VAL A 174 8.27 -25.21 2.21
C VAL A 174 9.53 -24.38 2.04
N TYR A 175 9.86 -23.58 3.05
CA TYR A 175 11.14 -22.88 3.17
C TYR A 175 11.73 -23.15 4.55
N SER A 176 12.91 -23.78 4.59
CA SER A 176 13.52 -24.22 5.85
C SER A 176 12.52 -25.04 6.68
N THR A 177 12.18 -24.57 7.88
CA THR A 177 11.23 -25.19 8.81
C THR A 177 9.81 -24.61 8.73
N ALA A 178 9.55 -23.64 7.85
CA ALA A 178 8.22 -23.07 7.66
C ALA A 178 7.51 -23.70 6.45
N THR A 179 6.28 -24.18 6.67
CA THR A 179 5.40 -24.67 5.61
C THR A 179 4.25 -23.70 5.40
N PHE A 180 4.16 -23.14 4.19
CA PHE A 180 3.17 -22.16 3.78
C PHE A 180 2.05 -22.84 2.98
N PHE A 181 0.81 -22.65 3.41
CA PHE A 181 -0.39 -23.17 2.76
C PHE A 181 -1.22 -22.02 2.18
N LYS A 182 -1.47 -22.06 0.86
CA LYS A 182 -2.36 -21.11 0.19
C LYS A 182 -3.81 -21.56 0.36
N VAL A 183 -4.57 -20.83 1.18
CA VAL A 183 -6.00 -21.04 1.37
C VAL A 183 -6.75 -19.96 0.62
N ASN A 184 -7.78 -20.34 -0.14
CA ASN A 184 -8.59 -19.39 -0.89
C ASN A 184 -10.05 -19.49 -0.47
N ARG A 185 -10.53 -18.51 0.30
CA ARG A 185 -11.92 -18.42 0.76
C ARG A 185 -12.90 -18.17 -0.39
N LEU A 186 -12.51 -17.40 -1.41
CA LEU A 186 -13.37 -17.03 -2.54
C LEU A 186 -13.75 -18.27 -3.37
N THR A 187 -12.81 -19.20 -3.54
CA THR A 187 -13.02 -20.47 -4.26
C THR A 187 -13.26 -21.67 -3.34
N LYS A 188 -13.21 -21.46 -2.02
CA LYS A 188 -13.27 -22.50 -0.98
C LYS A 188 -12.23 -23.62 -1.15
N THR A 189 -11.03 -23.24 -1.58
CA THR A 189 -9.92 -24.19 -1.81
C THR A 189 -9.04 -24.30 -0.57
N ILE A 190 -8.77 -25.55 -0.15
CA ILE A 190 -7.82 -25.92 0.90
C ILE A 190 -6.77 -26.84 0.24
N PRO A 191 -5.47 -26.55 0.37
CA PRO A 191 -4.42 -27.38 -0.20
C PRO A 191 -4.27 -28.68 0.57
N ALA A 192 -3.78 -29.72 -0.09
CA ALA A 192 -3.45 -30.96 0.59
C ALA A 192 -2.24 -30.74 1.52
N ALA A 193 -2.39 -31.03 2.81
CA ALA A 193 -1.28 -31.01 3.75
C ALA A 193 -0.43 -32.29 3.65
N PRO A 194 0.91 -32.20 3.79
CA PRO A 194 1.78 -33.37 3.90
C PRO A 194 1.32 -34.29 5.04
N LYS A 195 1.43 -35.61 4.88
CA LYS A 195 1.04 -36.57 5.95
C LYS A 195 1.75 -36.32 7.28
N GLU A 196 2.96 -35.77 7.23
CA GLU A 196 3.78 -35.41 8.39
C GLU A 196 3.23 -34.19 9.14
N ALA A 197 2.41 -33.35 8.50
CA ALA A 197 1.71 -32.21 9.11
C ALA A 197 0.59 -32.65 10.10
N PHE A 198 0.31 -33.95 10.22
CA PHE A 198 -0.73 -34.52 11.10
C PHE A 198 -0.26 -35.41 12.26
N LEU A 199 1.02 -35.79 12.33
CA LEU A 199 1.64 -36.44 13.51
C LEU A 199 1.36 -35.69 14.84
N ASN A 200 0.75 -36.39 15.79
CA ASN A 200 -0.05 -35.90 16.92
C ASN A 200 0.65 -35.07 18.03
N ASP A 201 1.84 -34.52 17.82
CA ASP A 201 2.42 -33.62 18.83
C ASP A 201 3.25 -32.48 18.20
N TYR A 202 2.66 -31.28 18.16
CA TYR A 202 3.38 -30.05 17.78
C TYR A 202 4.53 -29.75 18.76
N ALA A 203 4.48 -30.28 19.99
CA ALA A 203 5.58 -30.17 20.93
C ALA A 203 6.88 -30.81 20.38
N GLU A 204 6.75 -31.86 19.56
CA GLU A 204 7.88 -32.63 19.03
C GLU A 204 8.34 -32.18 17.64
N ARG A 205 7.62 -31.25 16.99
CA ARG A 205 7.95 -30.78 15.64
C ARG A 205 8.84 -29.56 15.63
N ASN A 206 9.83 -29.61 14.75
CA ASN A 206 10.63 -28.45 14.34
C ASN A 206 10.07 -27.85 13.03
N THR A 207 8.74 -27.72 12.91
CA THR A 207 8.11 -27.08 11.75
C THR A 207 6.98 -26.14 12.15
N THR A 208 6.85 -25.01 11.48
CA THR A 208 5.74 -24.06 11.66
C THR A 208 4.83 -24.07 10.43
N ASN A 209 3.55 -24.38 10.63
CA ASN A 209 2.50 -24.31 9.63
C ASN A 209 1.94 -22.88 9.57
N VAL A 210 2.11 -22.26 8.42
CA VAL A 210 1.68 -20.90 8.10
C VAL A 210 0.56 -20.97 7.08
N VAL A 211 -0.64 -20.50 7.44
CA VAL A 211 -1.72 -20.34 6.46
C VAL A 211 -1.67 -18.93 5.89
N LEU A 212 -1.81 -18.84 4.58
CA LEU A 212 -1.89 -17.60 3.83
C LEU A 212 -3.27 -17.56 3.17
N SER A 213 -4.01 -16.47 3.37
CA SER A 213 -5.30 -16.24 2.71
C SER A 213 -5.42 -14.77 2.40
N HIS A 214 -6.09 -14.41 1.31
CA HIS A 214 -6.43 -13.00 1.08
C HIS A 214 -7.51 -12.54 2.08
N MET A 215 -8.64 -13.24 2.08
CA MET A 215 -9.75 -12.96 2.99
C MET A 215 -9.44 -13.38 4.43
N PRO A 216 -9.87 -12.60 5.44
CA PRO A 216 -9.82 -13.00 6.85
C PRO A 216 -10.49 -14.36 7.11
N LEU A 217 -9.93 -15.14 8.04
CA LEU A 217 -10.47 -16.46 8.38
C LEU A 217 -11.17 -16.44 9.74
N LEU A 218 -10.46 -16.11 10.81
CA LEU A 218 -10.97 -16.11 12.18
C LEU A 218 -12.06 -15.06 12.41
N PHE A 219 -12.01 -13.92 11.70
CA PHE A 219 -13.05 -12.88 11.79
C PHE A 219 -14.39 -13.32 11.17
N MET A 220 -14.34 -14.30 10.26
CA MET A 220 -15.52 -14.81 9.55
C MET A 220 -15.60 -16.33 9.73
N PRO A 221 -15.93 -16.82 10.93
CA PRO A 221 -15.95 -18.24 11.24
C PRO A 221 -16.99 -18.99 10.38
N GLY A 222 -16.78 -20.29 10.23
CA GLY A 222 -17.69 -21.16 9.48
C GLY A 222 -17.08 -22.52 9.19
N THR A 223 -17.84 -23.39 8.54
CA THR A 223 -17.42 -24.78 8.22
C THR A 223 -16.14 -24.83 7.40
N PHE A 224 -15.97 -23.90 6.45
CA PHE A 224 -14.73 -23.78 5.69
C PHE A 224 -13.53 -23.50 6.59
N VAL A 225 -13.64 -22.52 7.50
CA VAL A 225 -12.55 -22.16 8.42
C VAL A 225 -12.25 -23.31 9.36
N GLN A 226 -13.27 -23.99 9.90
CA GLN A 226 -13.07 -25.18 10.74
C GLN A 226 -12.29 -26.28 10.00
N ASN A 227 -12.61 -26.52 8.73
CA ASN A 227 -11.85 -27.47 7.91
C ASN A 227 -10.40 -27.00 7.70
N VAL A 228 -10.17 -25.71 7.43
CA VAL A 228 -8.80 -25.15 7.32
C VAL A 228 -8.01 -25.39 8.61
N LEU A 229 -8.58 -25.06 9.78
CA LEU A 229 -7.90 -25.23 11.06
C LEU A 229 -7.61 -26.70 11.35
N LYS A 230 -8.57 -27.58 11.07
CA LYS A 230 -8.44 -29.03 11.29
C LYS A 230 -7.46 -29.69 10.32
N GLU A 231 -7.56 -29.38 9.04
CA GLU A 231 -6.77 -30.03 7.97
C GLU A 231 -5.35 -29.50 7.89
N LEU A 232 -5.10 -28.24 8.26
CA LEU A 232 -3.76 -27.65 8.14
C LEU A 232 -3.06 -27.46 9.48
N SER A 233 -3.79 -27.50 10.60
CA SER A 233 -3.26 -27.28 11.95
C SER A 233 -2.29 -26.08 12.02
N PRO A 234 -2.72 -24.86 11.60
CA PRO A 234 -1.83 -23.71 11.54
C PRO A 234 -1.49 -23.17 12.93
N GLN A 235 -0.29 -22.61 13.07
CA GLN A 235 0.07 -21.81 14.25
C GLN A 235 -0.10 -20.32 13.99
N ILE A 236 0.08 -19.91 12.73
CA ILE A 236 -0.07 -18.54 12.31
C ILE A 236 -0.80 -18.47 10.97
N ILE A 237 -1.68 -17.49 10.87
CA ILE A 237 -2.45 -17.15 9.68
C ILE A 237 -2.10 -15.71 9.30
N PHE A 238 -1.76 -15.46 8.03
CA PHE A 238 -1.61 -14.11 7.49
C PHE A 238 -2.71 -13.81 6.48
N THR A 239 -3.39 -12.68 6.68
CA THR A 239 -4.54 -12.23 5.87
C THR A 239 -4.43 -10.76 5.45
N ALA A 240 -5.30 -10.32 4.53
CA ALA A 240 -5.34 -8.98 3.95
C ALA A 240 -6.81 -8.49 3.81
N HIS A 241 -7.17 -7.84 2.70
CA HIS A 241 -8.53 -7.40 2.30
C HIS A 241 -9.10 -6.22 3.09
N GLU A 242 -9.02 -6.20 4.42
CA GLU A 242 -9.61 -5.12 5.26
C GLU A 242 -8.82 -3.79 5.23
N HIS A 243 -7.68 -3.77 4.56
CA HIS A 243 -6.74 -2.64 4.48
C HIS A 243 -6.27 -2.11 5.85
N LYS A 244 -6.37 -2.92 6.91
CA LYS A 244 -6.06 -2.58 8.30
C LYS A 244 -5.09 -3.58 8.91
N ALA A 245 -4.24 -3.08 9.80
CA ALA A 245 -3.36 -3.92 10.59
C ALA A 245 -4.08 -4.38 11.86
N MET A 246 -4.34 -5.67 11.99
CA MET A 246 -5.02 -6.24 13.15
C MET A 246 -4.41 -7.59 13.53
N HIS A 247 -4.42 -7.90 14.82
CA HIS A 247 -4.14 -9.24 15.33
C HIS A 247 -5.40 -9.82 15.96
N MET A 248 -5.56 -11.12 15.80
CA MET A 248 -6.58 -11.92 16.45
C MET A 248 -5.95 -13.24 16.94
N SER A 249 -6.53 -13.81 17.98
CA SER A 249 -6.18 -15.15 18.45
C SER A 249 -7.42 -15.99 18.74
N LEU A 250 -7.34 -17.27 18.43
CA LEU A 250 -8.35 -18.28 18.71
C LEU A 250 -7.75 -19.30 19.69
N ASP A 251 -8.38 -19.47 20.83
CA ASP A 251 -8.04 -20.52 21.79
C ASP A 251 -8.58 -21.86 21.28
N THR A 252 -7.69 -22.82 21.00
CA THR A 252 -8.07 -24.13 20.45
C THR A 252 -8.77 -25.04 21.46
N ALA A 253 -8.63 -24.80 22.77
CA ALA A 253 -9.30 -25.58 23.79
C ALA A 253 -10.77 -25.20 23.94
N THR A 254 -11.09 -23.90 23.79
CA THR A 254 -12.46 -23.39 23.90
C THR A 254 -13.15 -23.17 22.56
N ASP A 255 -12.40 -23.17 21.45
CA ASP A 255 -12.85 -22.76 20.11
C ASP A 255 -13.47 -21.35 20.12
N GLN A 256 -12.90 -20.46 20.95
CA GLN A 256 -13.34 -19.08 21.11
C GLN A 256 -12.23 -18.10 20.78
N LEU A 257 -12.64 -16.95 20.24
CA LEU A 257 -11.74 -15.84 19.96
C LEU A 257 -11.28 -15.25 21.30
N SER A 258 -9.98 -15.31 21.57
CA SER A 258 -9.40 -14.94 22.87
C SER A 258 -9.00 -13.46 22.92
N GLU A 259 -8.31 -12.97 21.90
CA GLU A 259 -7.86 -11.58 21.85
C GLU A 259 -8.01 -10.97 20.45
N ILE A 260 -8.37 -9.68 20.40
CA ILE A 260 -8.38 -8.87 19.18
C ILE A 260 -7.75 -7.53 19.50
N TRP A 261 -6.77 -7.09 18.72
CA TRP A 261 -6.31 -5.73 18.80
C TRP A 261 -5.90 -5.14 17.45
N ILE A 262 -6.19 -3.84 17.30
CA ILE A 262 -5.80 -3.06 16.13
C ILE A 262 -4.39 -2.52 16.36
N LEU A 263 -3.50 -2.72 15.39
CA LEU A 263 -2.14 -2.21 15.49
C LEU A 263 -2.14 -0.69 15.20
N PRO A 264 -1.62 0.14 16.12
CA PRO A 264 -1.65 1.58 15.95
C PRO A 264 -0.77 2.02 14.77
N PRO A 265 -1.29 2.86 13.85
CA PRO A 265 -0.52 3.42 12.75
C PRO A 265 0.72 4.19 13.23
N HIS A 266 1.76 4.19 12.39
CA HIS A 266 3.05 4.87 12.59
C HIS A 266 3.87 4.44 13.81
N LYS A 267 3.39 3.49 14.62
CA LYS A 267 4.16 2.81 15.63
C LYS A 267 4.62 1.46 15.09
N THR A 268 5.90 1.20 15.20
CA THR A 268 6.57 0.01 14.66
C THR A 268 7.14 -0.87 15.77
N PRO A 269 6.43 -1.14 16.90
CA PRO A 269 6.98 -2.03 17.91
C PRO A 269 7.07 -3.45 17.34
N LEU A 270 8.01 -4.23 17.87
CA LEU A 270 8.11 -5.65 17.59
C LEU A 270 7.23 -6.39 18.60
N TYR A 271 6.20 -7.07 18.10
CA TYR A 271 5.30 -7.88 18.90
C TYR A 271 5.77 -9.33 18.86
N GLN A 272 5.81 -9.99 20.00
CA GLN A 272 6.20 -11.38 20.11
C GLN A 272 4.99 -12.24 20.47
N LEU A 273 4.75 -13.29 19.71
CA LEU A 273 3.71 -14.29 19.92
C LEU A 273 4.34 -15.66 20.17
N ARG A 274 3.74 -16.45 21.05
CA ARG A 274 4.16 -17.85 21.26
C ARG A 274 3.27 -18.76 20.44
N LEU A 275 3.88 -19.60 19.61
CA LEU A 275 3.20 -20.50 18.69
C LEU A 275 2.90 -21.88 19.31
N ASP A 276 3.28 -22.09 20.58
CA ASP A 276 3.19 -23.37 21.29
C ASP A 276 2.13 -23.43 22.40
N MET A 277 1.40 -22.33 22.62
CA MET A 277 0.43 -22.21 23.73
C MET A 277 -0.98 -22.71 23.44
N GLY A 278 -1.22 -23.34 22.29
CA GLY A 278 -2.55 -23.78 21.90
C GLY A 278 -3.46 -22.66 21.38
N ASP A 279 -2.93 -21.45 21.18
CA ASP A 279 -3.63 -20.39 20.45
C ASP A 279 -3.24 -20.44 18.97
N ILE A 280 -4.21 -20.18 18.08
CA ILE A 280 -3.97 -19.92 16.66
C ILE A 280 -4.05 -18.42 16.44
N HIS A 281 -2.99 -17.83 15.91
CA HIS A 281 -2.95 -16.39 15.65
C HIS A 281 -3.31 -16.08 14.20
N GLU A 282 -4.07 -15.00 13.98
CA GLU A 282 -4.27 -14.39 12.67
C GLU A 282 -3.78 -12.94 12.70
N ILE A 283 -2.93 -12.58 11.73
CA ILE A 283 -2.44 -11.23 11.54
C ILE A 283 -2.92 -10.72 10.18
N GLN A 284 -3.78 -9.70 10.22
CA GLN A 284 -4.22 -8.96 9.05
C GLN A 284 -3.19 -7.88 8.71
N ILE A 285 -2.75 -7.85 7.46
CA ILE A 285 -1.74 -6.95 6.94
C ILE A 285 -2.44 -5.77 6.25
N PRO A 286 -2.06 -4.52 6.56
CA PRO A 286 -2.66 -3.36 5.90
C PRO A 286 -2.21 -3.30 4.44
N THR A 287 -3.00 -2.66 3.59
CA THR A 287 -2.61 -2.39 2.20
C THR A 287 -1.28 -1.64 2.15
N CYS A 288 -0.46 -1.94 1.15
CA CYS A 288 0.73 -1.15 0.84
C CYS A 288 0.47 0.01 -0.13
N SER A 289 -0.76 0.12 -0.65
CA SER A 289 -1.18 1.09 -1.67
C SER A 289 -2.01 2.22 -1.07
N TYR A 290 -1.71 3.47 -1.44
CA TYR A 290 -2.56 4.60 -1.07
C TYR A 290 -3.81 4.72 -1.95
N ARG A 291 -3.96 3.87 -2.97
CA ARG A 291 -5.10 3.85 -3.89
C ARG A 291 -6.43 3.81 -3.14
N MET A 292 -6.54 2.97 -2.11
CA MET A 292 -7.78 2.74 -1.36
C MET A 292 -8.20 3.91 -0.47
N GLY A 293 -7.58 5.09 -0.62
CA GLY A 293 -7.92 6.27 0.15
C GLY A 293 -7.55 6.17 1.63
N THR A 294 -6.86 5.10 2.05
CA THR A 294 -6.38 4.94 3.42
C THR A 294 -5.11 5.76 3.64
N PRO A 295 -5.01 6.51 4.75
CA PRO A 295 -3.77 7.22 5.09
C PRO A 295 -2.70 6.27 5.64
N ASN A 296 -3.06 5.06 6.07
CA ASN A 296 -2.17 4.15 6.79
C ASN A 296 -1.84 2.94 5.92
N MET A 297 -0.68 2.98 5.27
CA MET A 297 -0.19 1.90 4.42
C MET A 297 1.05 1.26 5.04
N GLY A 298 1.24 -0.03 4.81
CA GLY A 298 2.31 -0.80 5.44
C GLY A 298 2.71 -2.04 4.66
N TYR A 299 3.83 -2.63 5.06
CA TYR A 299 4.13 -4.03 4.78
C TYR A 299 4.16 -4.78 6.11
N GLY A 300 3.74 -6.04 6.13
CA GLY A 300 3.98 -6.91 7.29
C GLY A 300 5.41 -7.42 7.27
N LEU A 301 6.02 -7.55 8.44
CA LEU A 301 7.31 -8.22 8.61
C LEU A 301 7.19 -9.20 9.76
N ALA A 302 7.56 -10.45 9.50
CA ALA A 302 7.49 -11.55 10.44
C ALA A 302 8.83 -12.29 10.50
N TYR A 303 9.24 -12.70 11.69
CA TYR A 303 10.39 -13.54 11.95
C TYR A 303 9.88 -14.82 12.64
N ILE A 304 9.89 -15.93 11.91
CA ILE A 304 9.38 -17.21 12.38
C ILE A 304 10.53 -18.03 12.95
N ASP A 305 10.62 -18.08 14.27
CA ASP A 305 11.62 -18.88 15.00
C ASP A 305 11.00 -20.22 15.38
N THR A 306 11.32 -21.25 14.60
CA THR A 306 10.75 -22.58 14.82
C THR A 306 11.38 -23.31 16.01
N GLN A 307 12.61 -22.95 16.41
CA GLN A 307 13.27 -23.58 17.57
C GLN A 307 12.67 -23.08 18.88
N GLU A 308 12.54 -21.77 19.01
CA GLU A 308 11.91 -21.13 20.17
C GLU A 308 10.38 -21.14 20.10
N LYS A 309 9.81 -21.59 18.97
CA LYS A 309 8.37 -21.59 18.69
C LYS A 309 7.74 -20.22 18.91
N THR A 310 8.43 -19.18 18.45
CA THR A 310 7.96 -17.80 18.56
C THR A 310 7.84 -17.15 17.19
N LEU A 311 6.92 -16.19 17.12
CA LEU A 311 6.77 -15.28 15.99
C LEU A 311 6.98 -13.87 16.50
N ASP A 312 7.99 -13.19 15.99
CA ASP A 312 8.09 -11.75 16.12
C ASP A 312 7.52 -11.08 14.88
N PHE A 313 6.65 -10.09 15.04
CA PHE A 313 6.08 -9.37 13.91
C PHE A 313 5.95 -7.87 14.15
N THR A 314 5.95 -7.12 13.05
CA THR A 314 5.70 -5.68 13.04
C THR A 314 5.11 -5.23 11.71
N ILE A 315 4.60 -4.01 11.67
CA ILE A 315 4.18 -3.36 10.43
C ILE A 315 5.21 -2.30 10.06
N LEU A 316 5.76 -2.41 8.86
CA LEU A 316 6.62 -1.43 8.23
C LEU A 316 5.76 -0.30 7.67
N TRP A 317 5.25 0.56 8.55
CA TRP A 317 4.42 1.71 8.15
C TRP A 317 5.14 2.58 7.12
N LEU A 318 4.42 3.04 6.11
CA LEU A 318 4.93 3.81 4.98
C LEU A 318 4.62 5.31 5.12
N PRO A 319 5.30 6.20 4.37
CA PRO A 319 4.99 7.62 4.36
C PRO A 319 3.58 7.88 3.82
N GLU A 320 2.83 8.77 4.46
CA GLU A 320 1.51 9.18 4.00
C GLU A 320 1.58 9.92 2.65
N ARG A 321 1.24 9.23 1.55
CA ARG A 321 1.35 9.82 0.21
C ARG A 321 0.39 11.00 0.02
N PHE A 322 -0.81 10.94 0.58
CA PHE A 322 -1.76 12.05 0.51
C PHE A 322 -1.20 13.34 1.15
N TYR A 323 -0.52 13.25 2.30
CA TYR A 323 0.11 14.42 2.91
C TYR A 323 1.17 15.04 1.98
N GLN A 324 1.97 14.20 1.30
CA GLN A 324 2.97 14.67 0.34
C GLN A 324 2.32 15.38 -0.86
N ILE A 325 1.24 14.81 -1.42
CA ILE A 325 0.48 15.42 -2.51
C ILE A 325 -0.12 16.77 -2.06
N TRP A 326 -0.72 16.83 -0.87
CA TRP A 326 -1.23 18.07 -0.30
C TRP A 326 -0.14 19.13 -0.10
N LEU A 327 1.05 18.72 0.33
CA LEU A 327 2.19 19.62 0.46
C LEU A 327 2.62 20.20 -0.90
N TYR A 328 2.63 19.40 -1.97
CA TYR A 328 2.88 19.90 -3.32
C TYR A 328 1.85 20.94 -3.75
N LEU A 329 0.56 20.64 -3.56
CA LEU A 329 -0.53 21.55 -3.90
C LEU A 329 -0.44 22.85 -3.11
N TYR A 330 -0.19 22.77 -1.81
CA TYR A 330 -0.02 23.94 -0.94
C TYR A 330 1.13 24.83 -1.41
N VAL A 331 2.30 24.24 -1.70
CA VAL A 331 3.47 24.99 -2.16
C VAL A 331 3.22 25.62 -3.53
N LEU A 332 2.56 24.92 -4.45
CA LEU A 332 2.16 25.44 -5.75
C LEU A 332 1.25 26.67 -5.59
N VAL A 333 0.23 26.56 -4.74
CA VAL A 333 -0.71 27.64 -4.44
C VAL A 333 0.01 28.86 -3.85
N VAL A 334 0.92 28.66 -2.89
CA VAL A 334 1.75 29.74 -2.31
C VAL A 334 2.61 30.42 -3.37
N CYS A 335 3.21 29.65 -4.28
CA CYS A 335 4.00 30.19 -5.39
C CYS A 335 3.15 31.03 -6.35
N LEU A 336 1.94 30.58 -6.68
CA LEU A 336 1.01 31.29 -7.56
C LEU A 336 0.48 32.59 -6.92
N PHE A 337 0.01 32.55 -5.68
CA PHE A 337 -0.49 33.75 -4.98
C PHE A 337 0.58 34.83 -4.82
N ARG A 338 1.82 34.43 -4.54
CA ARG A 338 2.96 35.37 -4.42
C ARG A 338 3.32 36.05 -5.76
N ASN A 339 2.94 35.44 -6.89
CA ASN A 339 3.04 36.03 -8.22
C ASN A 339 1.83 36.93 -8.54
N CYS A 340 0.63 36.61 -8.06
CA CYS A 340 -0.58 37.43 -8.24
C CYS A 340 -0.58 38.75 -7.45
N ILE A 341 0.02 38.80 -6.25
CA ILE A 341 0.07 40.01 -5.38
C ILE A 341 0.95 41.16 -5.96
N LYS A 342 1.37 41.10 -7.23
CA LYS A 342 2.19 42.15 -7.88
C LYS A 342 1.60 42.79 -9.13
N LEU A 343 0.31 42.61 -9.42
CA LEU A 343 -0.39 43.35 -10.48
C LEU A 343 -1.12 44.59 -9.91
N GLU A 344 -0.39 45.54 -9.32
CA GLU A 344 -0.64 46.99 -9.31
C GLU A 344 0.41 47.69 -8.42
N PRO A 345 0.97 48.84 -8.84
CA PRO A 345 0.23 50.03 -9.21
C PRO A 345 0.55 50.50 -10.64
N ARG A 346 -0.45 50.46 -11.54
CA ARG A 346 -0.45 51.41 -12.67
C ARG A 346 -1.04 52.70 -12.12
N GLU A 347 -0.29 53.78 -12.21
CA GLU A 347 -0.81 55.13 -11.97
C GLU A 347 -2.12 55.30 -12.74
N PHE A 348 -3.20 55.58 -12.00
CA PHE A 348 -4.48 56.01 -12.55
C PHE A 348 -4.24 57.22 -13.45
N ARG A 349 -4.19 57.01 -14.76
CA ARG A 349 -4.41 58.03 -15.77
C ARG A 349 -5.74 57.69 -16.43
N LEU A 350 -6.69 58.62 -16.31
CA LEU A 350 -8.08 58.47 -16.71
C LEU A 350 -8.23 58.14 -18.22
N ALA A 351 -9.16 57.20 -18.49
CA ALA A 351 -9.96 56.91 -19.71
C ALA A 351 -9.39 56.02 -20.85
N PRO A 352 -10.23 55.29 -21.62
CA PRO A 352 -11.61 54.80 -21.40
C PRO A 352 -11.75 53.26 -21.51
N GLU A 353 -12.96 52.79 -21.21
CA GLU A 353 -13.45 51.41 -21.09
C GLU A 353 -13.05 50.45 -22.22
N SER A 354 -12.40 49.34 -21.87
CA SER A 354 -12.43 48.06 -22.60
C SER A 354 -11.57 46.96 -21.97
N GLN A 355 -10.73 47.29 -20.98
CA GLN A 355 -9.82 46.31 -20.33
C GLN A 355 -10.24 45.84 -18.93
N LEU A 356 -11.41 46.26 -18.42
CA LEU A 356 -11.92 45.82 -17.12
C LEU A 356 -12.50 44.39 -17.11
N ASP A 357 -12.82 43.80 -18.26
CA ASP A 357 -13.65 42.59 -18.33
C ASP A 357 -12.87 41.26 -18.09
N VAL A 358 -11.54 41.24 -18.23
CA VAL A 358 -10.75 39.99 -18.08
C VAL A 358 -10.32 39.74 -16.63
N ASN A 359 -9.88 40.78 -15.91
CA ASN A 359 -9.43 40.65 -14.52
C ASN A 359 -10.61 40.45 -13.54
N MET A 360 -11.79 40.98 -13.87
CA MET A 360 -12.99 40.80 -13.06
C MET A 360 -13.54 39.36 -13.14
N LYS A 361 -13.38 38.69 -14.29
CA LYS A 361 -13.75 37.27 -14.47
C LYS A 361 -12.90 36.31 -13.63
N ILE A 362 -11.60 36.57 -13.48
CA ILE A 362 -10.71 35.73 -12.64
C ILE A 362 -11.02 35.92 -11.15
N CYS A 363 -11.29 37.15 -10.69
CA CYS A 363 -11.71 37.40 -9.31
C CYS A 363 -13.14 36.92 -9.00
N GLN A 364 -14.06 36.93 -9.98
CA GLN A 364 -15.40 36.36 -9.83
C GLN A 364 -15.38 34.83 -9.80
N LEU A 365 -14.50 34.17 -10.58
CA LEU A 365 -14.23 32.72 -10.49
C LEU A 365 -13.76 32.29 -9.09
N VAL A 366 -13.06 33.18 -8.37
CA VAL A 366 -12.61 32.93 -6.99
C VAL A 366 -13.72 33.23 -5.95
N LYS A 367 -14.69 34.11 -6.25
CA LYS A 367 -15.86 34.31 -5.38
C LYS A 367 -16.87 33.16 -5.48
N THR A 368 -17.01 32.52 -6.64
CA THR A 368 -17.78 31.27 -6.76
C THR A 368 -17.09 30.08 -6.08
N TRP A 369 -15.78 30.14 -5.84
CA TRP A 369 -15.02 29.16 -5.04
C TRP A 369 -15.39 29.14 -3.54
N LYS A 370 -15.94 30.23 -2.99
CA LYS A 370 -16.44 30.25 -1.60
C LYS A 370 -17.76 29.50 -1.40
N HIS A 371 -18.43 29.09 -2.48
CA HIS A 371 -19.65 28.28 -2.47
C HIS A 371 -19.48 26.93 -3.17
N LEU A 372 -18.23 26.58 -3.53
CA LEU A 372 -17.91 25.21 -3.89
C LEU A 372 -17.84 24.39 -2.61
N ASP A 373 -18.96 23.74 -2.33
CA ASP A 373 -19.04 22.56 -1.47
C ASP A 373 -17.87 21.62 -1.88
N LEU A 374 -16.81 21.58 -1.08
CA LEU A 374 -15.58 20.83 -1.39
C LEU A 374 -15.85 19.32 -1.50
N ASP A 375 -16.98 18.86 -0.94
CA ASP A 375 -17.52 17.53 -1.12
C ASP A 375 -17.92 17.23 -2.58
N LYS A 376 -18.17 18.25 -3.41
CA LYS A 376 -18.49 18.07 -4.85
C LYS A 376 -17.29 18.05 -5.78
N PHE A 377 -16.15 18.63 -5.39
CA PHE A 377 -14.90 18.43 -6.16
C PHE A 377 -14.36 17.01 -5.96
N ILE A 378 -14.71 16.39 -4.83
CA ILE A 378 -14.51 14.97 -4.51
C ILE A 378 -15.43 14.06 -5.36
N ILE A 379 -16.52 14.56 -5.96
CA ILE A 379 -17.48 13.74 -6.72
C ILE A 379 -17.15 13.59 -8.23
N SER A 380 -16.19 14.35 -8.79
CA SER A 380 -15.75 14.16 -10.19
C SER A 380 -14.49 13.30 -10.37
N VAL A 381 -13.93 12.80 -9.28
CA VAL A 381 -12.96 11.71 -9.28
C VAL A 381 -13.68 10.53 -8.63
N LYS A 382 -14.26 9.63 -9.44
CA LYS A 382 -14.86 8.36 -8.99
C LYS A 382 -13.74 7.45 -8.43
N ILE A 383 -13.22 7.78 -7.24
CA ILE A 383 -12.29 6.93 -6.48
C ILE A 383 -12.91 6.54 -5.11
N PHE A 384 -14.17 6.89 -4.85
CA PHE A 384 -14.89 6.47 -3.64
C PHE A 384 -16.20 5.77 -4.01
N LYS A 385 -16.07 4.54 -4.50
CA LYS A 385 -17.06 3.46 -4.42
C LYS A 385 -16.32 2.13 -4.63
N CYS A 386 -15.83 1.55 -3.54
CA CYS A 386 -16.22 0.25 -3.01
C CYS A 386 -15.96 0.33 -1.50
#